data_AF-A0A2A2G106-F1
#
_entry.id   AF-A0A2A2G106-F1
#
_cell.length_a   1.000
_cell.length_b   1.000
_cell.length_c   1.000
_cell.angle_alpha   90.00
_cell.angle_beta   90.00
_cell.angle_gamma   90.00
#
_symmetry.space_group_name_H-M   'P 1'
#
loop_
_entity.id
_entity.type
_entity.pdbx_description
1 polymer ?
#
loop_
_entity_poly.entity_id
_entity_poly.type
_entity_poly.pdbx_seq_one_letter_code
_entity_poly.pdbx_strand_id
1 'polypeptide(L)'
;MSSPHTAPTAAAEPAPPGLHRAVTDWFDDAARDLPWRDPSYSPWGVMVSEFMLQQTPVVRVLPVWRAWMQRWPRPADLAAESTGEAVRAWGRLGYPRRALRLHAAAVEITEHHGGRVPAAHELLLALPGVGAYTAAAIAVFAFGDRQTVVDTNIRRVHARVVTGRALPSRSLTAAELRLAEELMPADDALAVRWNQAVMELGALVCTARSPRCEQCPVRDACAWVAAGRPEPVEAPRGQAWHGTDRQVRGAIMAVLRAGSAPVPAPSLTGPVDVATGAGLAPEALRALDALHGLGAPEEQRRRALDGLLRDGLAAAGPSGVSLPG
;
A
#
# COMPACT_ATOMS: atom_id res chain seq x y z
N MET A 1 41.12 15.48 -21.34
CA MET A 1 39.69 15.84 -21.50
C MET A 1 39.03 14.73 -22.29
N SER A 2 38.49 13.73 -21.60
CA SER A 2 37.85 12.57 -22.26
C SER A 2 36.35 12.69 -22.03
N SER A 3 35.63 12.92 -23.11
CA SER A 3 34.16 13.04 -23.14
C SER A 3 33.50 11.75 -22.64
N PRO A 4 32.42 11.84 -21.83
CA PRO A 4 31.65 10.67 -21.45
C PRO A 4 30.82 10.21 -22.65
N HIS A 5 31.05 8.95 -23.04
CA HIS A 5 30.29 8.25 -24.07
C HIS A 5 28.85 8.06 -23.55
N THR A 6 27.92 8.85 -24.08
CA THR A 6 26.48 8.66 -23.79
C THR A 6 25.99 7.49 -24.63
N ALA A 7 25.65 6.38 -23.97
CA ALA A 7 25.04 5.25 -24.65
C ALA A 7 23.70 5.68 -25.29
N PRO A 8 23.41 5.27 -26.54
CA PRO A 8 22.17 5.63 -27.19
C PRO A 8 20.99 5.04 -26.41
N THR A 9 20.02 5.88 -26.08
CA THR A 9 18.73 5.45 -25.57
C THR A 9 18.00 4.78 -26.73
N ALA A 10 17.93 3.44 -26.72
CA ALA A 10 17.15 2.70 -27.69
C ALA A 10 15.70 3.22 -27.69
N ALA A 11 15.19 3.57 -28.87
CA ALA A 11 13.79 3.91 -29.05
C ALA A 11 12.92 2.74 -28.56
N ALA A 12 11.84 3.03 -27.84
CA ALA A 12 10.92 2.00 -27.40
C ALA A 12 10.34 1.28 -28.62
N GLU A 13 10.48 -0.04 -28.68
CA GLU A 13 9.77 -0.84 -29.66
C GLU A 13 8.27 -0.71 -29.43
N PRO A 14 7.43 -0.67 -30.50
CA PRO A 14 5.99 -0.59 -30.35
C PRO A 14 5.47 -1.77 -29.54
N ALA A 15 4.35 -1.55 -28.84
CA ALA A 15 3.69 -2.61 -28.07
C ALA A 15 3.53 -3.88 -28.93
N PRO A 16 3.83 -5.08 -28.40
CA PRO A 16 3.64 -6.30 -29.15
C PRO A 16 2.21 -6.41 -29.70
N PRO A 17 2.04 -6.79 -30.98
CA PRO A 17 0.71 -6.95 -31.57
C PRO A 17 -0.18 -7.86 -30.71
N GLY A 18 -1.40 -7.41 -30.43
CA GLY A 18 -2.37 -8.18 -29.64
C GLY A 18 -2.12 -8.20 -28.12
N LEU A 19 -1.14 -7.43 -27.60
CA LEU A 19 -0.82 -7.36 -26.17
C LEU A 19 -2.06 -7.11 -25.30
N HIS A 20 -2.83 -6.06 -25.61
CA HIS A 20 -4.01 -5.69 -24.81
C HIS A 20 -5.00 -6.84 -24.74
N ARG A 21 -5.39 -7.38 -25.90
CA ARG A 21 -6.33 -8.49 -26.00
C ARG A 21 -5.86 -9.72 -25.22
N ALA A 22 -4.60 -10.16 -25.42
CA ALA A 22 -4.09 -11.35 -24.75
C ALA A 22 -4.14 -11.24 -23.21
N VAL A 23 -3.82 -10.06 -22.66
CA VAL A 23 -3.84 -9.83 -21.21
C VAL A 23 -5.28 -9.65 -20.70
N THR A 24 -6.14 -8.94 -21.43
CA THR A 24 -7.52 -8.71 -21.00
C THR A 24 -8.40 -9.94 -21.14
N ASP A 25 -8.17 -10.80 -22.13
CA ASP A 25 -8.89 -12.07 -22.31
C ASP A 25 -8.47 -13.04 -21.19
N TRP A 26 -7.17 -13.14 -20.89
CA TRP A 26 -6.68 -13.91 -19.73
C TRP A 26 -7.27 -13.42 -18.40
N PHE A 27 -7.47 -12.10 -18.26
CA PHE A 27 -8.01 -11.52 -17.03
C PHE A 27 -9.46 -11.92 -16.77
N ASP A 28 -10.29 -12.17 -17.79
CA ASP A 28 -11.67 -12.62 -17.59
C ASP A 28 -11.75 -13.92 -16.78
N ASP A 29 -10.82 -14.85 -17.04
CA ASP A 29 -10.78 -16.14 -16.36
C ASP A 29 -9.95 -16.12 -15.08
N ALA A 30 -8.93 -15.25 -15.01
CA ALA A 30 -7.92 -15.26 -13.95
C ALA A 30 -8.13 -14.20 -12.86
N ALA A 31 -9.03 -13.24 -13.07
CA ALA A 31 -9.31 -12.18 -12.10
C ALA A 31 -9.71 -12.78 -10.75
N ARG A 32 -9.00 -12.38 -9.69
CA ARG A 32 -9.46 -12.69 -8.33
C ARG A 32 -10.75 -11.95 -8.05
N ASP A 33 -11.67 -12.66 -7.42
CA ASP A 33 -12.86 -12.10 -6.79
C ASP A 33 -12.44 -11.23 -5.59
N LEU A 34 -12.43 -9.92 -5.81
CA LEU A 34 -12.06 -8.91 -4.82
C LEU A 34 -13.25 -7.96 -4.64
N PRO A 35 -13.73 -7.74 -3.40
CA PRO A 35 -14.92 -6.93 -3.16
C PRO A 35 -14.85 -5.53 -3.78
N TRP A 36 -13.71 -4.85 -3.69
CA TRP A 36 -13.53 -3.51 -4.26
C TRP A 36 -13.46 -3.47 -5.81
N ARG A 37 -13.59 -4.60 -6.50
CA ARG A 37 -13.81 -4.65 -7.96
C ARG A 37 -15.28 -4.85 -8.33
N ASP A 38 -16.12 -5.21 -7.38
CA ASP A 38 -17.55 -5.40 -7.62
C ASP A 38 -18.21 -4.01 -7.78
N PRO A 39 -18.93 -3.76 -8.90
CA PRO A 39 -19.57 -2.47 -9.18
C PRO A 39 -20.57 -2.01 -8.13
N SER A 40 -21.05 -2.90 -7.25
CA SER A 40 -21.95 -2.56 -6.16
C SER A 40 -21.27 -1.79 -5.01
N TYR A 41 -19.94 -1.79 -4.93
CA TYR A 41 -19.24 -1.02 -3.91
C TYR A 41 -19.00 0.43 -4.34
N SER A 42 -19.09 1.33 -3.36
CA SER A 42 -18.93 2.76 -3.58
C SER A 42 -17.46 3.14 -3.87
N PRO A 43 -17.23 4.32 -4.48
CA PRO A 43 -15.88 4.90 -4.58
C PRO A 43 -15.12 4.98 -3.26
N TRP A 44 -15.84 5.08 -2.13
CA TRP A 44 -15.25 5.00 -0.80
C TRP A 44 -14.62 3.63 -0.53
N GLY A 45 -15.31 2.53 -0.87
CA GLY A 45 -14.76 1.18 -0.73
C GLY A 45 -13.49 0.97 -1.56
N VAL A 46 -13.46 1.47 -2.79
CA VAL A 46 -12.27 1.46 -3.66
C VAL A 46 -11.13 2.28 -3.06
N MET A 47 -11.41 3.49 -2.57
CA MET A 47 -10.41 4.33 -1.93
C MET A 47 -9.82 3.65 -0.68
N VAL A 48 -10.65 3.03 0.17
CA VAL A 48 -10.17 2.28 1.34
C VAL A 48 -9.26 1.13 0.92
N SER A 49 -9.61 0.36 -0.13
CA SER A 49 -8.72 -0.70 -0.61
C SER A 49 -7.40 -0.16 -1.13
N GLU A 50 -7.39 0.94 -1.87
CA GLU A 50 -6.16 1.53 -2.40
C GLU A 50 -5.24 2.02 -1.29
N PHE A 51 -5.76 2.62 -0.23
CA PHE A 51 -4.97 2.96 0.95
C PHE A 51 -4.37 1.71 1.62
N MET A 52 -5.16 0.64 1.76
CA MET A 52 -4.70 -0.59 2.42
C MET A 52 -3.68 -1.37 1.58
N LEU A 53 -3.84 -1.43 0.26
CA LEU A 53 -3.01 -2.22 -0.65
C LEU A 53 -1.61 -1.66 -0.87
N GLN A 54 -1.35 -0.40 -0.51
CA GLN A 54 0.01 0.16 -0.54
C GLN A 54 0.98 -0.72 0.28
N GLN A 55 1.91 -1.39 -0.41
CA GLN A 55 2.92 -2.26 0.22
C GLN A 55 2.34 -3.37 1.12
N THR A 56 1.07 -3.76 0.92
CA THR A 56 0.41 -4.78 1.76
C THR A 56 -0.30 -5.80 0.86
N PRO A 57 0.02 -7.10 0.97
CA PRO A 57 -0.60 -8.13 0.13
C PRO A 57 -2.12 -8.23 0.32
N VAL A 58 -2.85 -8.49 -0.77
CA VAL A 58 -4.31 -8.66 -0.81
C VAL A 58 -4.83 -9.59 0.29
N VAL A 59 -4.18 -10.75 0.51
CA VAL A 59 -4.60 -11.74 1.52
C VAL A 59 -4.64 -11.17 2.95
N ARG A 60 -3.81 -10.16 3.24
CA ARG A 60 -3.80 -9.47 4.54
C ARG A 60 -4.83 -8.35 4.58
N VAL A 61 -5.05 -7.67 3.45
CA VAL A 61 -5.99 -6.55 3.33
C VAL A 61 -7.43 -7.01 3.40
N LEU A 62 -7.79 -8.07 2.67
CA LEU A 62 -9.18 -8.50 2.48
C LEU A 62 -10.00 -8.62 3.79
N PRO A 63 -9.55 -9.33 4.85
CA PRO A 63 -10.33 -9.42 6.09
C PRO A 63 -10.45 -8.07 6.80
N VAL A 64 -9.41 -7.24 6.78
CA VAL A 64 -9.43 -5.92 7.43
C VAL A 64 -10.35 -4.96 6.67
N TRP A 65 -10.31 -4.98 5.34
CA TRP A 65 -11.20 -4.18 4.50
C TRP A 65 -12.67 -4.54 4.73
N ARG A 66 -13.01 -5.84 4.84
CA ARG A 66 -14.40 -6.26 5.12
C ARG A 66 -14.89 -5.75 6.47
N ALA A 67 -14.08 -5.89 7.52
CA ALA A 67 -14.42 -5.36 8.84
C ALA A 67 -14.52 -3.82 8.83
N TRP A 68 -13.65 -3.16 8.08
CA TRP A 68 -13.64 -1.70 7.92
C TRP A 68 -14.93 -1.22 7.24
N MET A 69 -15.32 -1.84 6.12
CA MET A 69 -16.53 -1.45 5.38
C MET A 69 -17.81 -1.82 6.12
N GLN A 70 -17.80 -2.85 6.96
CA GLN A 70 -18.92 -3.14 7.85
C GLN A 70 -19.08 -2.07 8.94
N ARG A 71 -17.98 -1.58 9.51
CA ARG A 71 -18.01 -0.57 10.58
C ARG A 71 -18.24 0.85 10.04
N TRP A 72 -17.59 1.20 8.93
CA TRP A 72 -17.59 2.53 8.35
C TRP A 72 -17.88 2.50 6.84
N PRO A 73 -19.15 2.21 6.46
CA PRO A 73 -19.53 2.06 5.06
C PRO A 73 -19.48 3.38 4.26
N ARG A 74 -19.43 4.54 4.92
CA ARG A 74 -19.33 5.87 4.30
C ARG A 74 -18.18 6.68 4.92
N PRO A 75 -17.64 7.69 4.20
CA PRO A 75 -16.61 8.58 4.74
C PRO A 75 -17.02 9.21 6.09
N ALA A 76 -18.27 9.67 6.20
CA ALA A 76 -18.80 10.29 7.42
C ALA A 76 -18.77 9.36 8.64
N ASP A 77 -18.94 8.06 8.44
CA ASP A 77 -18.94 7.08 9.52
C ASP A 77 -17.53 6.93 10.13
N LEU A 78 -16.48 7.02 9.31
CA LEU A 78 -15.08 7.05 9.79
C LEU A 78 -14.70 8.43 10.35
N ALA A 79 -15.14 9.51 9.70
CA ALA A 79 -14.81 10.88 10.09
C ALA A 79 -15.32 11.24 11.49
N ALA A 80 -16.44 10.63 11.91
CA ALA A 80 -17.03 10.82 13.24
C ALA A 80 -16.26 10.14 14.38
N GLU A 81 -15.28 9.28 14.06
CA GLU A 81 -14.50 8.53 15.05
C GLU A 81 -13.19 9.24 15.40
N SER A 82 -12.61 8.89 16.54
CA SER A 82 -11.24 9.29 16.86
C SER A 82 -10.25 8.71 15.85
N THR A 83 -9.15 9.43 15.62
CA THR A 83 -8.07 8.90 14.76
C THR A 83 -7.47 7.61 15.33
N GLY A 84 -7.51 7.45 16.65
CA GLY A 84 -7.11 6.24 17.37
C GLY A 84 -7.92 5.01 17.01
N GLU A 85 -9.25 5.14 16.81
CA GLU A 85 -10.09 4.04 16.36
C GLU A 85 -9.70 3.57 14.96
N ALA A 86 -9.42 4.49 14.04
CA ALA A 86 -8.90 4.17 12.70
C ALA A 86 -7.58 3.38 12.79
N VAL A 87 -6.65 3.83 13.65
CA VAL A 87 -5.35 3.19 13.89
C VAL A 87 -5.49 1.81 14.55
N ARG A 88 -6.49 1.63 15.41
CA ARG A 88 -6.83 0.37 16.06
C ARG A 88 -7.38 -0.63 15.04
N ALA A 89 -8.37 -0.23 14.26
CA ALA A 89 -8.98 -1.05 13.20
C ALA A 89 -7.98 -1.42 12.08
N TRP A 90 -7.03 -0.54 11.76
CA TRP A 90 -5.96 -0.81 10.79
C TRP A 90 -5.08 -2.01 11.20
N GLY A 91 -5.00 -2.27 12.51
CA GLY A 91 -4.32 -3.43 13.06
C GLY A 91 -2.90 -3.61 12.52
N ARG A 92 -2.59 -4.81 12.05
CA ARG A 92 -1.23 -5.19 11.66
C ARG A 92 -0.91 -4.99 10.18
N LEU A 93 -1.72 -4.27 9.40
CA LEU A 93 -1.46 -4.05 7.96
C LEU A 93 -0.11 -3.39 7.66
N GLY A 94 0.51 -2.73 8.66
CA GLY A 94 1.77 -2.03 8.51
C GLY A 94 1.56 -0.58 8.05
N TYR A 95 2.59 0.25 8.22
CA TYR A 95 2.54 1.69 7.90
C TYR A 95 1.27 2.38 8.46
N PRO A 96 1.05 2.37 9.78
CA PRO A 96 -0.22 2.79 10.39
C PRO A 96 -0.56 4.28 10.19
N ARG A 97 0.41 5.11 9.77
CA ARG A 97 0.14 6.49 9.36
C ARG A 97 -0.85 6.59 8.20
N ARG A 98 -0.97 5.54 7.38
CA ARG A 98 -2.00 5.46 6.32
C ARG A 98 -3.41 5.49 6.89
N ALA A 99 -3.64 4.93 8.08
CA ALA A 99 -4.95 5.02 8.75
C ALA A 99 -5.28 6.47 9.14
N LEU A 100 -4.30 7.21 9.68
CA LEU A 100 -4.46 8.63 10.00
C LEU A 100 -4.76 9.46 8.75
N ARG A 101 -4.08 9.17 7.63
CA ARG A 101 -4.32 9.86 6.36
C ARG A 101 -5.68 9.52 5.76
N LEU A 102 -6.10 8.26 5.80
CA LEU A 102 -7.42 7.84 5.34
C LEU A 102 -8.53 8.48 6.19
N HIS A 103 -8.34 8.57 7.51
CA HIS A 103 -9.26 9.28 8.41
C HIS A 103 -9.34 10.77 8.04
N ALA A 104 -8.20 11.45 7.90
CA ALA A 104 -8.18 12.85 7.49
C ALA A 104 -8.84 13.07 6.11
N ALA A 105 -8.65 12.15 5.17
CA ALA A 105 -9.34 12.21 3.88
C ALA A 105 -10.85 11.98 4.01
N ALA A 106 -11.29 11.11 4.93
CA ALA A 106 -12.71 10.93 5.21
C ALA A 106 -13.36 12.17 5.81
N VAL A 107 -12.65 12.88 6.70
CA VAL A 107 -13.06 14.19 7.23
C VAL A 107 -13.21 15.20 6.09
N GLU A 108 -12.16 15.36 5.28
CA GLU A 108 -12.17 16.27 4.12
C GLU A 108 -13.32 15.98 3.15
N ILE A 109 -13.55 14.70 2.83
CA ILE A 109 -14.67 14.29 1.97
C ILE A 109 -16.02 14.62 2.59
N THR A 110 -16.15 14.46 3.90
CA THR A 110 -17.40 14.73 4.62
C THR A 110 -17.69 16.22 4.68
N GLU A 111 -16.70 17.04 5.00
CA GLU A 111 -16.86 18.48 5.21
C GLU A 111 -16.91 19.27 3.89
N HIS A 112 -16.07 18.93 2.91
CA HIS A 112 -15.85 19.75 1.72
C HIS A 112 -16.38 19.12 0.42
N HIS A 113 -16.73 17.83 0.42
CA HIS A 113 -17.21 17.10 -0.77
C HIS A 113 -18.59 16.45 -0.59
N GLY A 114 -19.37 16.90 0.39
CA GLY A 114 -20.75 16.42 0.61
C GLY A 114 -20.83 14.92 0.94
N GLY A 115 -19.80 14.37 1.57
CA GLY A 115 -19.74 12.96 1.96
C GLY A 115 -19.49 11.98 0.80
N ARG A 116 -19.10 12.47 -0.39
CA ARG A 116 -18.84 11.66 -1.57
C ARG A 116 -17.40 11.84 -2.02
N VAL A 117 -16.69 10.73 -2.29
CA VAL A 117 -15.36 10.79 -2.91
C VAL A 117 -15.48 11.57 -4.23
N PRO A 118 -14.67 12.63 -4.44
CA PRO A 118 -14.72 13.41 -5.66
C PRO A 118 -14.20 12.59 -6.85
N ALA A 119 -14.81 12.76 -8.03
CA ALA A 119 -14.39 12.04 -9.24
C ALA A 119 -13.19 12.70 -9.94
N ALA A 120 -13.11 14.03 -9.92
CA ALA A 120 -12.07 14.76 -10.63
C ALA A 120 -10.67 14.45 -10.05
N HIS A 121 -9.74 14.09 -10.93
CA HIS A 121 -8.37 13.71 -10.56
C HIS A 121 -7.66 14.75 -9.66
N GLU A 122 -7.78 16.03 -9.97
CA GLU A 122 -7.17 17.11 -9.19
C GLU A 122 -7.74 17.19 -7.76
N LEU A 123 -9.04 16.92 -7.59
CA LEU A 123 -9.66 16.88 -6.28
C LEU A 123 -9.22 15.64 -5.50
N LEU A 124 -9.08 14.48 -6.16
CA LEU A 124 -8.52 13.29 -5.54
C LEU A 124 -7.09 13.55 -5.05
N LEU A 125 -6.25 14.21 -5.86
CA LEU A 125 -4.87 14.52 -5.52
C LEU A 125 -4.75 15.50 -4.34
N ALA A 126 -5.74 16.37 -4.15
CA ALA A 126 -5.79 17.29 -3.01
C ALA A 126 -6.12 16.58 -1.68
N LEU A 127 -6.67 15.36 -1.71
CA LEU A 127 -7.06 14.66 -0.48
C LEU A 127 -5.85 14.22 0.35
N PRO A 128 -5.93 14.32 1.70
CA PRO A 128 -4.87 13.87 2.60
C PRO A 128 -4.35 12.46 2.33
N GLY A 129 -3.07 12.34 2.00
CA GLY A 129 -2.41 11.05 1.78
C GLY A 129 -2.71 10.38 0.44
N VAL A 130 -3.40 11.06 -0.47
CA VAL A 130 -3.56 10.63 -1.86
C VAL A 130 -2.43 11.23 -2.69
N GLY A 131 -1.53 10.38 -3.18
CA GLY A 131 -0.51 10.78 -4.16
C GLY A 131 -0.94 10.43 -5.59
N ALA A 132 -0.13 10.83 -6.58
CA ALA A 132 -0.42 10.62 -8.01
C ALA A 132 -0.87 9.20 -8.37
N TYR A 133 -0.21 8.17 -7.84
CA TYR A 133 -0.62 6.77 -8.03
C TYR A 133 -2.05 6.51 -7.50
N THR A 134 -2.33 6.89 -6.26
CA THR A 134 -3.61 6.61 -5.61
C THR A 134 -4.74 7.43 -6.24
N ALA A 135 -4.48 8.68 -6.65
CA ALA A 135 -5.44 9.49 -7.39
C ALA A 135 -5.79 8.84 -8.74
N ALA A 136 -4.79 8.40 -9.51
CA ALA A 136 -5.01 7.70 -10.78
C ALA A 136 -5.76 6.37 -10.58
N ALA A 137 -5.38 5.59 -9.56
CA ALA A 137 -6.04 4.32 -9.26
C ALA A 137 -7.51 4.51 -8.86
N ILE A 138 -7.84 5.51 -8.02
CA ILE A 138 -9.22 5.80 -7.66
C ILE A 138 -10.01 6.31 -8.88
N ALA A 139 -9.45 7.24 -9.67
CA ALA A 139 -10.08 7.75 -10.88
C ALA A 139 -10.46 6.61 -11.83
N VAL A 140 -9.53 5.67 -12.07
CA VAL A 140 -9.75 4.53 -12.96
C VAL A 140 -10.71 3.51 -12.36
N PHE A 141 -10.46 3.04 -11.14
CA PHE A 141 -11.18 1.89 -10.58
C PHE A 141 -12.53 2.24 -9.97
N ALA A 142 -12.74 3.49 -9.55
CA ALA A 142 -14.02 3.93 -8.99
C ALA A 142 -14.89 4.69 -9.99
N PHE A 143 -14.29 5.43 -10.92
CA PHE A 143 -15.01 6.34 -11.81
C PHE A 143 -14.90 5.99 -13.29
N GLY A 144 -14.03 5.03 -13.66
CA GLY A 144 -13.85 4.62 -15.05
C GLY A 144 -13.03 5.62 -15.88
N ASP A 145 -12.32 6.55 -15.25
CA ASP A 145 -11.52 7.55 -15.96
C ASP A 145 -10.32 6.89 -16.64
N ARG A 146 -9.97 7.41 -17.83
CA ARG A 146 -8.77 7.00 -18.54
C ARG A 146 -7.52 7.64 -17.95
N GLN A 147 -6.97 7.04 -16.89
CA GLN A 147 -5.67 7.42 -16.30
C GLN A 147 -4.64 6.29 -16.38
N THR A 148 -3.37 6.64 -16.43
CA THR A 148 -2.26 5.67 -16.39
C THR A 148 -1.96 5.27 -14.95
N VAL A 149 -2.24 4.03 -14.57
CA VAL A 149 -1.92 3.49 -13.25
C VAL A 149 -0.58 2.78 -13.31
N VAL A 150 0.37 3.17 -12.47
CA VAL A 150 1.75 2.64 -12.53
C VAL A 150 2.22 2.16 -11.16
N ASP A 151 1.87 0.91 -10.82
CA ASP A 151 2.37 0.22 -9.63
C ASP A 151 3.63 -0.61 -9.93
N THR A 152 4.19 -1.24 -8.90
CA THR A 152 5.36 -2.12 -9.06
C THR A 152 5.10 -3.38 -9.89
N ASN A 153 3.86 -3.86 -9.99
CA ASN A 153 3.48 -5.01 -10.81
C ASN A 153 3.46 -4.63 -12.29
N ILE A 154 2.76 -3.56 -12.64
CA ILE A 154 2.66 -3.01 -13.99
C ILE A 154 4.05 -2.65 -14.51
N ARG A 155 4.86 -1.92 -13.73
CA ARG A 155 6.24 -1.57 -14.11
C ARG A 155 7.08 -2.80 -14.43
N ARG A 156 6.94 -3.89 -13.67
CA ARG A 156 7.68 -5.14 -13.90
C ARG A 156 7.20 -5.87 -15.15
N VAL A 157 5.89 -5.92 -15.39
CA VAL A 157 5.35 -6.50 -16.62
C VAL A 157 5.86 -5.72 -17.83
N HIS A 158 5.74 -4.40 -17.83
CA HIS A 158 6.20 -3.55 -18.93
C HIS A 158 7.71 -3.68 -19.15
N ALA A 159 8.51 -3.66 -18.08
CA ALA A 159 9.96 -3.83 -18.17
C ALA A 159 10.35 -5.16 -18.83
N ARG A 160 9.70 -6.26 -18.46
CA ARG A 160 10.01 -7.59 -19.02
C ARG A 160 9.49 -7.76 -20.45
N VAL A 161 8.23 -7.39 -20.67
CA VAL A 161 7.54 -7.64 -21.95
C VAL A 161 8.12 -6.75 -23.05
N VAL A 162 8.32 -5.46 -22.77
CA VAL A 162 8.71 -4.48 -23.80
C VAL A 162 10.21 -4.21 -23.81
N THR A 163 10.83 -4.00 -22.65
CA THR A 163 12.24 -3.56 -22.59
C THR A 163 13.25 -4.70 -22.41
N GLY A 164 12.78 -5.93 -22.21
CA GLY A 164 13.63 -7.11 -21.94
C GLY A 164 14.34 -7.09 -20.58
N ARG A 165 14.00 -6.16 -19.68
CA ARG A 165 14.64 -6.01 -18.37
C ARG A 165 13.95 -6.88 -17.32
N ALA A 166 14.75 -7.58 -16.51
CA ALA A 166 14.24 -8.47 -15.47
C ALA A 166 13.43 -7.74 -14.38
N LEU A 167 13.85 -6.52 -14.02
CA LEU A 167 13.23 -5.65 -13.03
C LEU A 167 13.22 -4.19 -13.51
N PRO A 168 12.21 -3.40 -13.10
CA PRO A 168 12.21 -1.96 -13.31
C PRO A 168 13.25 -1.28 -12.39
N SER A 169 13.41 0.03 -12.56
CA SER A 169 14.27 0.87 -11.72
C SER A 169 13.78 0.89 -10.26
N ARG A 170 14.66 1.25 -9.31
CA ARG A 170 14.30 1.28 -7.87
C ARG A 170 13.13 2.22 -7.58
N SER A 171 13.09 3.38 -8.23
CA SER A 171 11.99 4.34 -8.21
C SER A 171 11.39 4.51 -9.59
N LEU A 172 10.13 4.95 -9.67
CA LEU A 172 9.48 5.26 -10.95
C LEU A 172 10.28 6.34 -11.69
N THR A 173 10.62 6.08 -12.94
CA THR A 173 11.33 7.03 -13.81
C THR A 173 10.40 7.61 -14.87
N ALA A 174 10.76 8.76 -15.44
CA ALA A 174 10.01 9.36 -16.54
C ALA A 174 9.92 8.43 -17.76
N ALA A 175 10.94 7.60 -18.01
CA ALA A 175 10.92 6.62 -19.10
C ALA A 175 9.91 5.49 -18.86
N GLU A 176 9.81 5.01 -17.63
CA GLU A 176 8.81 3.99 -17.27
C GLU A 176 7.38 4.54 -17.28
N LEU A 177 7.20 5.80 -16.89
CA LEU A 177 5.91 6.48 -16.98
C LEU A 177 5.47 6.65 -18.44
N ARG A 178 6.35 7.19 -19.31
CA ARG A 178 6.08 7.30 -20.75
C ARG A 178 5.75 5.96 -21.38
N LEU A 179 6.50 4.91 -21.06
CA LEU A 179 6.20 3.57 -21.55
C LEU A 179 4.82 3.10 -21.10
N ALA A 180 4.43 3.34 -19.85
CA ALA A 180 3.09 3.00 -19.38
C ALA A 180 2.00 3.79 -20.12
N GLU A 181 2.22 5.08 -20.38
CA GLU A 181 1.32 5.95 -21.15
C GLU A 181 1.19 5.50 -22.61
N GLU A 182 2.29 5.15 -23.27
CA GLU A 182 2.33 4.61 -24.64
C GLU A 182 1.58 3.27 -24.76
N LEU A 183 1.57 2.48 -23.68
CA LEU A 183 0.86 1.20 -23.60
C LEU A 183 -0.61 1.36 -23.21
N MET A 184 -1.11 2.56 -22.89
CA MET A 184 -2.52 2.73 -22.56
C MET A 184 -3.39 2.64 -23.82
N PRO A 185 -4.45 1.81 -23.81
CA PRO A 185 -5.48 1.84 -24.84
C PRO A 185 -6.12 3.23 -24.99
N ALA A 186 -6.49 3.60 -26.21
CA ALA A 186 -7.21 4.86 -26.49
C ALA A 186 -8.68 4.80 -26.05
N ASP A 187 -9.30 3.62 -26.05
CA ASP A 187 -10.65 3.39 -25.56
C ASP A 187 -10.68 3.38 -24.03
N ASP A 188 -11.59 4.15 -23.43
CA ASP A 188 -11.67 4.37 -21.98
C ASP A 188 -11.99 3.07 -21.22
N ALA A 189 -12.96 2.28 -21.69
CA ALA A 189 -13.36 1.04 -21.03
C ALA A 189 -12.24 0.00 -21.09
N LEU A 190 -11.58 -0.13 -22.24
CA LEU A 190 -10.43 -1.01 -22.42
C LEU A 190 -9.24 -0.55 -21.59
N ALA A 191 -9.02 0.77 -21.43
CA ALA A 191 -7.96 1.33 -20.60
C ALA A 191 -8.15 1.01 -19.11
N VAL A 192 -9.37 1.14 -18.59
CA VAL A 192 -9.71 0.75 -17.21
C VAL A 192 -9.44 -0.74 -17.00
N ARG A 193 -9.92 -1.56 -17.92
CA ARG A 193 -9.74 -3.01 -17.88
C ARG A 193 -8.28 -3.42 -18.01
N TRP A 194 -7.52 -2.74 -18.87
CA TRP A 194 -6.08 -2.96 -19.04
C TRP A 194 -5.32 -2.70 -17.74
N ASN A 195 -5.57 -1.58 -17.05
CA ASN A 195 -4.93 -1.27 -15.77
C ASN A 195 -5.12 -2.39 -14.74
N GLN A 196 -6.34 -2.95 -14.63
CA GLN A 196 -6.61 -4.07 -13.73
C GLN A 196 -5.92 -5.36 -14.20
N ALA A 197 -6.01 -5.67 -15.49
CA ALA A 197 -5.50 -6.90 -16.07
C ALA A 197 -3.97 -6.99 -16.00
N VAL A 198 -3.25 -5.91 -16.34
CA VAL A 198 -1.78 -5.88 -16.28
C VAL A 198 -1.26 -5.92 -14.84
N MET A 199 -1.98 -5.27 -13.90
CA MET A 199 -1.67 -5.34 -12.48
C MET A 199 -1.87 -6.76 -11.93
N GLU A 200 -2.96 -7.42 -12.32
CA GLU A 200 -3.27 -8.81 -11.95
C GLU A 200 -2.24 -9.79 -12.52
N LEU A 201 -1.85 -9.60 -13.79
CA LEU A 201 -0.82 -10.40 -14.44
C LEU A 201 0.50 -10.31 -13.70
N GLY A 202 0.91 -9.09 -13.32
CA GLY A 202 2.10 -8.89 -12.50
C GLY A 202 1.97 -9.54 -11.13
N ALA A 203 0.80 -9.48 -10.50
CA ALA A 203 0.59 -10.04 -9.16
C ALA A 203 0.58 -11.58 -9.13
N LEU A 204 0.00 -12.24 -10.13
CA LEU A 204 -0.26 -13.69 -10.11
C LEU A 204 0.73 -14.52 -10.93
N VAL A 205 1.17 -13.99 -12.06
CA VAL A 205 1.95 -14.76 -13.05
C VAL A 205 3.36 -14.21 -13.18
N CYS A 206 3.49 -12.94 -13.56
CA CYS A 206 4.76 -12.28 -13.79
C CYS A 206 5.33 -11.75 -12.47
N THR A 207 5.53 -12.63 -11.47
CA THR A 207 6.03 -12.25 -10.14
C THR A 207 7.53 -11.94 -10.16
N ALA A 208 8.01 -11.19 -9.16
CA ALA A 208 9.39 -10.70 -9.14
C ALA A 208 10.45 -11.82 -9.08
N ARG A 209 10.23 -12.85 -8.24
CA ARG A 209 11.23 -13.90 -7.97
C ARG A 209 11.02 -15.19 -8.75
N SER A 210 9.77 -15.62 -8.89
CA SER A 210 9.45 -16.93 -9.49
C SER A 210 8.25 -16.77 -10.43
N PRO A 211 8.45 -16.09 -11.58
CA PRO A 211 7.38 -15.88 -12.53
C PRO A 211 6.95 -17.21 -13.17
N ARG A 212 5.64 -17.37 -13.37
CA ARG A 212 5.04 -18.55 -14.01
C ARG A 212 4.96 -18.33 -15.52
N CYS A 213 6.10 -18.17 -16.18
CA CYS A 213 6.16 -17.77 -17.59
C CYS A 213 5.37 -18.71 -18.52
N GLU A 214 5.31 -20.00 -18.22
CA GLU A 214 4.54 -20.97 -19.02
C GLU A 214 3.01 -20.78 -18.91
N GLN A 215 2.54 -19.98 -17.95
CA GLN A 215 1.14 -19.59 -17.77
C GLN A 215 0.88 -18.15 -18.23
N CYS A 216 1.89 -17.46 -18.78
CA CYS A 216 1.78 -16.06 -19.15
C CYS A 216 1.16 -15.92 -20.54
N PRO A 217 0.04 -15.16 -20.71
CA PRO A 217 -0.65 -15.02 -21.99
C PRO A 217 0.19 -14.31 -23.06
N VAL A 218 1.27 -13.64 -22.65
CA VAL A 218 2.14 -12.84 -23.51
C VAL A 218 3.58 -13.38 -23.53
N ARG A 219 3.77 -14.65 -23.16
CA ARG A 219 5.08 -15.31 -23.09
C ARG A 219 5.86 -15.18 -24.39
N ASP A 220 5.23 -15.50 -25.51
CA ASP A 220 5.90 -15.59 -26.82
C ASP A 220 6.27 -14.21 -27.39
N ALA A 221 5.62 -13.16 -26.89
CA ALA A 221 5.90 -11.76 -27.21
C ALA A 221 6.82 -11.07 -26.18
N CYS A 222 7.25 -11.77 -25.12
CA CYS A 222 7.98 -11.14 -24.02
C CYS A 222 9.48 -11.04 -24.33
N ALA A 223 9.98 -9.81 -24.49
CA ALA A 223 11.40 -9.55 -24.79
C ALA A 223 12.36 -10.18 -23.76
N TRP A 224 12.00 -10.19 -22.46
CA TRP A 224 12.82 -10.79 -21.41
C TRP A 224 12.88 -12.33 -21.51
N VAL A 225 11.79 -12.98 -21.95
CA VAL A 225 11.78 -14.42 -22.20
C VAL A 225 12.58 -14.75 -23.46
N ALA A 226 12.41 -13.98 -24.53
CA ALA A 226 13.18 -14.13 -25.77
C ALA A 226 14.70 -13.98 -25.55
N ALA A 227 15.09 -13.09 -24.63
CA ALA A 227 16.49 -12.91 -24.22
C ALA A 227 17.05 -14.00 -23.29
N GLY A 228 16.30 -15.07 -23.01
CA GLY A 228 16.76 -16.16 -22.15
C GLY A 228 16.62 -15.90 -20.64
N ARG A 229 15.76 -14.95 -20.24
CA ARG A 229 15.46 -14.61 -18.83
C ARG A 229 16.69 -14.18 -18.02
N PRO A 230 17.48 -13.20 -18.48
CA PRO A 230 18.67 -12.73 -17.76
C PRO A 230 18.31 -12.25 -16.35
N GLU A 231 19.18 -12.53 -15.39
CA GLU A 231 19.04 -12.08 -14.00
C GLU A 231 19.14 -10.54 -13.89
N PRO A 232 18.52 -9.92 -12.86
CA PRO A 232 18.60 -8.48 -12.66
C PRO A 232 20.03 -8.06 -12.25
N VAL A 233 20.50 -6.97 -12.86
CA VAL A 233 21.82 -6.37 -12.59
C VAL A 233 21.97 -5.94 -11.12
N GLU A 234 20.87 -5.53 -10.48
CA GLU A 234 20.83 -5.18 -9.06
C GLU A 234 19.70 -5.92 -8.32
N ALA A 235 20.06 -6.66 -7.28
CA ALA A 235 19.09 -7.23 -6.36
C ALA A 235 18.75 -6.23 -5.23
N PRO A 236 17.47 -6.02 -4.88
CA PRO A 236 17.10 -5.22 -3.72
C PRO A 236 17.67 -5.86 -2.43
N ARG A 237 18.42 -5.09 -1.64
CA ARG A 237 18.85 -5.54 -0.30
C ARG A 237 17.74 -5.28 0.70
N GLY A 238 17.21 -6.34 1.32
CA GLY A 238 16.27 -6.23 2.43
C GLY A 238 16.99 -5.93 3.75
N GLN A 239 16.46 -5.01 4.54
CA GLN A 239 16.92 -4.82 5.94
C GLN A 239 16.29 -5.89 6.84
N ALA A 240 17.06 -6.45 7.78
CA ALA A 240 16.56 -7.38 8.80
C ALA A 240 15.45 -6.75 9.65
N TRP A 241 14.40 -7.50 9.98
CA TRP A 241 13.28 -7.02 10.82
C TRP A 241 13.62 -7.07 12.31
N HIS A 242 14.23 -8.15 12.76
CA HIS A 242 14.56 -8.34 14.16
C HIS A 242 15.61 -7.32 14.65
N GLY A 243 15.40 -6.77 15.84
CA GLY A 243 16.27 -5.78 16.49
C GLY A 243 16.08 -4.34 16.00
N THR A 244 15.15 -4.08 15.09
CA THR A 244 14.96 -2.73 14.52
C THR A 244 13.91 -1.90 15.26
N ASP A 245 14.01 -0.58 15.17
CA ASP A 245 13.04 0.35 15.77
C ASP A 245 11.61 0.11 15.26
N ARG A 246 11.44 -0.37 14.02
CA ARG A 246 10.12 -0.75 13.47
C ARG A 246 9.49 -1.93 14.23
N GLN A 247 10.29 -2.87 14.74
CA GLN A 247 9.80 -3.97 15.57
C GLN A 247 9.32 -3.43 16.92
N VAL A 248 10.13 -2.60 17.58
CA VAL A 248 9.81 -2.00 18.88
C VAL A 248 8.57 -1.10 18.80
N ARG A 249 8.50 -0.24 17.77
CA ARG A 249 7.32 0.58 17.47
C ARG A 249 6.07 -0.27 17.27
N GLY A 250 6.18 -1.37 16.52
CA GLY A 250 5.07 -2.30 16.31
C GLY A 250 4.57 -2.93 17.61
N ALA A 251 5.48 -3.26 18.53
CA ALA A 251 5.15 -3.80 19.83
C ALA A 251 4.50 -2.75 20.75
N ILE A 252 5.02 -1.53 20.83
CA ILE A 252 4.36 -0.43 21.57
C ILE A 252 2.94 -0.19 21.03
N MET A 253 2.78 -0.14 19.70
CA MET A 253 1.47 0.00 19.07
C MET A 253 0.53 -1.17 19.40
N ALA A 254 1.04 -2.38 19.61
CA ALA A 254 0.23 -3.51 20.05
C ALA A 254 -0.32 -3.30 21.47
N VAL A 255 0.50 -2.75 22.38
CA VAL A 255 0.06 -2.38 23.74
C VAL A 255 -1.04 -1.34 23.67
N LEU A 256 -0.82 -0.23 22.95
CA LEU A 256 -1.76 0.89 22.87
C LEU A 256 -3.11 0.50 22.24
N ARG A 257 -3.13 -0.48 21.32
CA ARG A 257 -4.37 -0.96 20.70
C ARG A 257 -5.18 -1.89 21.58
N ALA A 258 -4.51 -2.63 22.45
CA ALA A 258 -5.12 -3.67 23.27
C ALA A 258 -5.91 -3.12 24.48
N GLY A 259 -5.81 -1.82 24.76
CA GLY A 259 -6.59 -1.15 25.80
C GLY A 259 -7.18 0.17 25.30
N SER A 260 -8.17 0.68 26.04
CA SER A 260 -8.71 2.03 25.90
C SER A 260 -8.09 3.00 26.91
N ALA A 261 -7.58 2.49 28.04
CA ALA A 261 -6.93 3.28 29.05
C ALA A 261 -5.51 3.71 28.63
N PRO A 262 -5.07 4.93 28.99
CA PRO A 262 -3.67 5.34 28.84
C PRO A 262 -2.71 4.41 29.58
N VAL A 263 -1.58 4.11 28.95
CA VAL A 263 -0.51 3.27 29.48
C VAL A 263 0.57 4.18 30.06
N PRO A 264 1.01 4.00 31.32
CA PRO A 264 2.09 4.81 31.86
C PRO A 264 3.34 4.72 30.97
N ALA A 265 3.92 5.86 30.62
CA ALA A 265 5.11 5.90 29.77
C ALA A 265 6.29 5.05 30.30
N PRO A 266 6.56 5.00 31.62
CA PRO A 266 7.59 4.12 32.18
C PRO A 266 7.36 2.64 31.86
N SER A 267 6.12 2.17 31.74
CA SER A 267 5.83 0.78 31.38
C SER A 267 6.29 0.48 29.95
N LEU A 268 6.20 1.44 29.04
CA LEU A 268 6.58 1.27 27.63
C LEU A 268 8.10 1.37 27.39
N THR A 269 8.80 2.17 28.19
CA THR A 269 10.23 2.48 27.96
C THR A 269 11.17 1.90 29.01
N GLY A 270 10.74 1.80 30.26
CA GLY A 270 11.56 1.39 31.40
C GLY A 270 11.64 -0.14 31.60
N PRO A 271 12.25 -0.58 32.71
CA PRO A 271 12.26 -1.98 33.12
C PRO A 271 10.87 -2.47 33.55
N VAL A 272 10.66 -3.78 33.48
CA VAL A 272 9.40 -4.42 33.91
C VAL A 272 9.29 -4.33 35.42
N ASP A 273 8.34 -3.54 35.92
CA ASP A 273 7.90 -3.59 37.32
C ASP A 273 6.40 -3.88 37.35
N VAL A 274 6.00 -4.85 38.15
CA VAL A 274 4.61 -5.33 38.31
C VAL A 274 3.66 -4.18 38.66
N ALA A 275 4.14 -3.15 39.36
CA ALA A 275 3.36 -1.96 39.69
C ALA A 275 2.97 -1.11 38.46
N THR A 276 3.74 -1.19 37.37
CA THR A 276 3.58 -0.31 36.20
C THR A 276 2.49 -0.76 35.22
N GLY A 277 1.98 -1.99 35.36
CA GLY A 277 0.89 -2.54 34.55
C GLY A 277 -0.48 -2.55 35.26
N ALA A 278 -0.55 -2.11 36.51
CA ALA A 278 -1.77 -2.16 37.30
C ALA A 278 -2.92 -1.38 36.63
N GLY A 279 -4.06 -2.04 36.43
CA GLY A 279 -5.26 -1.45 35.79
C GLY A 279 -5.33 -1.60 34.27
N LEU A 280 -4.32 -2.17 33.62
CA LEU A 280 -4.39 -2.49 32.19
C LEU A 280 -5.26 -3.73 31.93
N ALA A 281 -5.93 -3.74 30.78
CA ALA A 281 -6.68 -4.90 30.30
C ALA A 281 -5.73 -6.11 30.11
N PRO A 282 -6.21 -7.36 30.29
CA PRO A 282 -5.38 -8.56 30.14
C PRO A 282 -4.65 -8.66 28.80
N GLU A 283 -5.24 -8.13 27.73
CA GLU A 283 -4.63 -8.11 26.39
C GLU A 283 -3.49 -7.11 26.29
N ALA A 284 -3.63 -5.94 26.93
CA ALA A 284 -2.57 -4.94 27.01
C ALA A 284 -1.40 -5.43 27.85
N LEU A 285 -1.66 -6.15 28.96
CA LEU A 285 -0.63 -6.82 29.75
C LEU A 285 0.15 -7.85 28.93
N ARG A 286 -0.53 -8.72 28.19
CA ARG A 286 0.14 -9.69 27.30
C ARG A 286 0.98 -9.00 26.21
N ALA A 287 0.48 -7.90 25.65
CA ALA A 287 1.22 -7.12 24.67
C ALA A 287 2.45 -6.42 25.29
N LEU A 288 2.35 -5.99 26.55
CA LEU A 288 3.44 -5.39 27.31
C LEU A 288 4.54 -6.42 27.58
N ASP A 289 4.16 -7.62 28.04
CA ASP A 289 5.09 -8.74 28.21
C ASP A 289 5.82 -9.07 26.90
N ALA A 290 5.10 -9.07 25.77
CA ALA A 290 5.70 -9.29 24.45
C ALA A 290 6.65 -8.17 24.02
N LEU A 291 6.35 -6.91 24.36
CA LEU A 291 7.25 -5.77 24.12
C LEU A 291 8.55 -5.92 24.92
N HIS A 292 8.46 -6.26 26.20
CA HIS A 292 9.62 -6.44 27.06
C HIS A 292 10.43 -7.69 26.69
N GLY A 293 9.76 -8.76 26.26
CA GLY A 293 10.37 -9.97 25.73
C GLY A 293 11.22 -9.77 24.46
N LEU A 294 11.14 -8.59 23.81
CA LEU A 294 12.05 -8.24 22.72
C LEU A 294 13.49 -7.99 23.18
N GLY A 295 13.71 -7.69 24.47
CA GLY A 295 15.04 -7.35 24.99
C GLY A 295 15.63 -6.05 24.40
N ALA A 296 14.81 -5.20 23.78
CA ALA A 296 15.26 -3.94 23.19
C ALA A 296 15.75 -2.98 24.30
N PRO A 297 16.90 -2.31 24.18
CA PRO A 297 17.38 -1.35 25.18
C PRO A 297 16.39 -0.21 25.45
N GLU A 298 16.37 0.34 26.66
CA GLU A 298 15.49 1.46 27.04
C GLU A 298 15.58 2.65 26.07
N GLU A 299 16.81 3.02 25.68
CA GLU A 299 17.09 4.08 24.72
C GLU A 299 16.42 3.80 23.36
N GLN A 300 16.38 2.54 22.92
CA GLN A 300 15.65 2.16 21.71
C GLN A 300 14.13 2.27 21.88
N ARG A 301 13.59 1.87 23.03
CA ARG A 301 12.15 1.99 23.33
C ARG A 301 11.71 3.45 23.42
N ARG A 302 12.53 4.32 24.01
CA ARG A 302 12.29 5.78 24.04
C ARG A 302 12.25 6.36 22.64
N ARG A 303 13.28 6.12 21.81
CA ARG A 303 13.27 6.58 20.41
C ARG A 303 12.07 6.06 19.61
N ALA A 304 11.67 4.80 19.84
CA ALA A 304 10.50 4.21 19.22
C ALA A 304 9.21 4.94 19.63
N LEU A 305 9.00 5.18 20.94
CA LEU A 305 7.87 5.91 21.49
C LEU A 305 7.83 7.36 21.00
N ASP A 306 8.94 8.08 21.08
CA ASP A 306 9.03 9.48 20.62
C ASP A 306 8.70 9.58 19.13
N GLY A 307 9.15 8.61 18.34
CA GLY A 307 8.77 8.55 16.94
C GLY A 307 7.26 8.33 16.74
N LEU A 308 6.58 7.57 17.61
CA LEU A 308 5.13 7.34 17.50
C LEU A 308 4.37 8.61 17.86
N LEU A 309 4.81 9.32 18.89
CA LEU A 309 4.27 10.63 19.27
C LEU A 309 4.46 11.65 18.14
N ARG A 310 5.66 11.76 17.57
CA ARG A 310 5.93 12.66 16.43
C ARG A 310 5.10 12.34 15.19
N ASP A 311 4.84 11.06 14.94
CA ASP A 311 4.04 10.62 13.79
C ASP A 311 2.53 10.75 14.01
N GLY A 312 2.09 11.17 15.20
CA GLY A 312 0.67 11.24 15.58
C GLY A 312 0.03 9.87 15.77
N LEU A 313 0.81 8.81 15.98
CA LEU A 313 0.33 7.43 16.19
C LEU A 313 0.09 7.11 17.67
N ALA A 314 0.54 7.99 18.56
CA ALA A 314 0.30 7.95 19.98
C ALA A 314 0.12 9.39 20.49
N ALA A 315 -0.60 9.55 21.60
CA ALA A 315 -0.76 10.82 22.29
C ALA A 315 -0.32 10.67 23.75
N ALA A 316 0.45 11.64 24.24
CA ALA A 316 0.83 11.72 25.64
C ALA A 316 -0.20 12.59 26.39
N GLY A 317 -0.62 12.13 27.56
CA GLY A 317 -1.49 12.85 28.47
C GLY A 317 -1.06 12.68 29.93
N PRO A 318 -1.77 13.30 30.89
CA PRO A 318 -1.40 13.29 32.31
C PRO A 318 -1.33 11.88 32.91
N SER A 319 -2.16 10.95 32.42
CA SER A 319 -2.24 9.57 32.90
C SER A 319 -1.40 8.57 32.11
N GLY A 320 -0.68 9.00 31.09
CA GLY A 320 0.17 8.14 30.26
C GLY A 320 0.00 8.36 28.76
N VAL A 321 0.32 7.33 27.99
CA VAL A 321 0.29 7.32 26.52
C VAL A 321 -0.90 6.48 26.05
N SER A 322 -1.65 7.00 25.08
CA SER A 322 -2.78 6.31 24.44
C SER A 322 -2.71 6.43 22.92
N LEU A 323 -3.64 5.81 22.22
CA LEU A 323 -3.89 6.14 20.81
C LEU A 323 -4.42 7.58 20.71
N PRO A 324 -4.18 8.28 19.58
CA PRO A 324 -4.64 9.66 19.41
C PRO A 324 -6.18 9.75 19.48
N GLY A 325 -6.66 10.92 19.93
CA GLY A 325 -8.07 11.26 20.00
C GLY A 325 -8.72 11.51 18.65
#